data_AF-A0A2G2G005-F1
#
_entry.id   AF-A0A2G2G005-F1
#
_cell.length_a   1.000
_cell.length_b   1.000
_cell.length_c   1.000
_cell.angle_alpha   90.00
_cell.angle_beta   90.00
_cell.angle_gamma   90.00
#
_symmetry.space_group_name_H-M   'P 1'
#
loop_
_entity.id
_entity.type
_entity.pdbx_description
1 polymer ?
#
loop_
_entity_poly.entity_id
_entity_poly.type
_entity_poly.pdbx_seq_one_letter_code
_entity_poly.pdbx_strand_id
1 'polypeptide(L)'
;MKNIEPPQEILDCLNNEMNVKIAHFLTKYHSFDHRFKSTINDLLSRMLIDSLKLTKLDGEVHYYNKGNAEQNDFMQAMFDCFRSFNSCKGLELHKELYEHINRGGESWFPIVEIASAVDDYSNQSPIITVFRGCFFKEFESNNYRQSWTSEFEVAKAFAFTHYNIDNENRVVIKVTVNNSDIAWMRSGESEVVLLPSFTPLSSMIELNYNQYCQSREL
;
A
#
# COMPACT_ATOMS: atom_id res chain seq x y z
N MET A 1 -19.07 -1.52 27.45
CA MET A 1 -19.12 -0.23 26.73
C MET A 1 -19.46 -0.54 25.27
N LYS A 2 -20.28 0.28 24.59
CA LYS A 2 -20.52 0.08 23.15
C LYS A 2 -19.21 0.27 22.40
N ASN A 3 -18.90 -0.60 21.46
CA ASN A 3 -17.80 -0.37 20.53
C ASN A 3 -18.10 0.91 19.74
N ILE A 4 -17.11 1.80 19.65
CA ILE A 4 -17.19 2.99 18.81
C ILE A 4 -16.69 2.55 17.45
N GLU A 5 -17.57 2.59 16.46
CA GLU A 5 -17.31 2.20 15.09
C GLU A 5 -17.16 3.45 14.20
N PRO A 6 -16.38 3.39 13.11
CA PRO A 6 -16.35 4.46 12.12
C PRO A 6 -17.74 4.69 11.50
N PRO A 7 -18.10 5.92 11.12
CA PRO A 7 -19.35 6.17 10.40
C PRO A 7 -19.39 5.39 9.08
N GLN A 8 -20.54 4.82 8.72
CA GLN A 8 -20.67 3.98 7.52
C GLN A 8 -20.29 4.71 6.23
N GLU A 9 -20.68 5.99 6.12
CA GLU A 9 -20.33 6.84 4.96
C GLU A 9 -18.82 6.98 4.75
N ILE A 10 -18.04 6.93 5.83
CA ILE A 10 -16.57 6.92 5.75
C ILE A 10 -16.08 5.60 5.19
N LEU A 11 -16.60 4.47 5.70
CA LEU A 11 -16.22 3.15 5.20
C LEU A 11 -16.58 2.99 3.72
N ASP A 12 -17.76 3.47 3.32
CA ASP A 12 -18.22 3.41 1.93
C ASP A 12 -17.33 4.26 1.02
N CYS A 13 -16.97 5.47 1.43
CA CYS A 13 -16.07 6.32 0.66
C CYS A 13 -14.67 5.71 0.55
N LEU A 14 -14.10 5.26 1.67
CA LEU A 14 -12.77 4.64 1.69
C LEU A 14 -12.72 3.37 0.83
N ASN A 15 -13.76 2.55 0.87
CA ASN A 15 -13.81 1.30 0.11
C ASN A 15 -14.09 1.55 -1.38
N ASN A 16 -15.19 2.24 -1.67
CA ASN A 16 -15.77 2.26 -3.01
C ASN A 16 -15.15 3.35 -3.90
N GLU A 17 -14.75 4.47 -3.31
CA GLU A 17 -14.15 5.58 -4.06
C GLU A 17 -12.63 5.49 -4.05
N MET A 18 -12.04 5.14 -2.90
CA MET A 18 -10.59 5.22 -2.67
C MET A 18 -9.86 3.87 -2.74
N ASN A 19 -10.57 2.73 -2.88
CA ASN A 19 -10.00 1.38 -2.86
C ASN A 19 -9.09 1.09 -1.65
N VAL A 20 -9.41 1.67 -0.50
CA VAL A 20 -8.70 1.38 0.76
C VAL A 20 -9.09 0.01 1.25
N LYS A 21 -8.11 -0.80 1.65
CA LYS A 21 -8.31 -2.11 2.26
C LYS A 21 -8.94 -1.97 3.64
N ILE A 22 -10.27 -2.03 3.71
CA ILE A 22 -11.05 -1.75 4.93
C ILE A 22 -10.63 -2.62 6.12
N ALA A 23 -10.31 -3.89 5.92
CA ALA A 23 -9.85 -4.75 7.02
C ALA A 23 -8.56 -4.22 7.69
N HIS A 24 -7.63 -3.66 6.90
CA HIS A 24 -6.41 -3.05 7.41
C HIS A 24 -6.70 -1.73 8.12
N PHE A 25 -7.57 -0.89 7.52
CA PHE A 25 -8.05 0.34 8.15
C PHE A 25 -8.69 0.08 9.52
N LEU A 26 -9.63 -0.86 9.59
CA LEU A 26 -10.33 -1.22 10.82
C LEU A 26 -9.38 -1.80 11.87
N THR A 27 -8.41 -2.64 11.47
CA THR A 27 -7.40 -3.15 12.39
C THR A 27 -6.63 -2.00 13.06
N LYS A 28 -6.18 -1.00 12.28
CA LYS A 28 -5.49 0.18 12.81
C LYS A 28 -6.44 1.04 13.66
N TYR A 29 -7.64 1.33 13.17
CA TYR A 29 -8.65 2.11 13.90
C TYR A 29 -8.99 1.48 15.26
N HIS A 30 -9.17 0.16 15.30
CA HIS A 30 -9.54 -0.56 16.52
C HIS A 30 -8.40 -0.65 17.54
N SER A 31 -7.14 -0.45 17.12
CA SER A 31 -5.99 -0.39 18.04
C SER A 31 -6.03 0.83 18.98
N PHE A 32 -6.76 1.88 18.61
CA PHE A 32 -6.86 3.09 19.41
C PHE A 32 -7.85 3.00 20.58
N ASP A 33 -7.65 3.84 21.60
CA ASP A 33 -8.57 3.94 22.73
C ASP A 33 -9.93 4.58 22.33
N HIS A 34 -10.93 4.40 23.20
CA HIS A 34 -12.29 4.92 22.96
C HIS A 34 -12.36 6.45 22.84
N ARG A 35 -11.52 7.19 23.58
CA ARG A 35 -11.53 8.66 23.55
C ARG A 35 -11.05 9.17 22.20
N PHE A 36 -9.99 8.57 21.68
CA PHE A 36 -9.47 8.91 20.37
C PHE A 36 -10.42 8.49 19.25
N LYS A 37 -11.03 7.30 19.32
CA LYS A 37 -12.04 6.85 18.34
C LYS A 37 -13.21 7.84 18.16
N SER A 38 -13.72 8.40 19.26
CA SER A 38 -14.75 9.44 19.18
C SER A 38 -14.27 10.68 18.44
N THR A 39 -13.01 11.08 18.68
CA THR A 39 -12.39 12.24 18.03
C THR A 39 -12.14 11.99 16.54
N ILE A 40 -11.67 10.80 16.19
CA ILE A 40 -11.42 10.37 14.80
C ILE A 40 -12.71 10.45 13.99
N ASN A 41 -13.82 9.92 14.50
CA ASN A 41 -15.09 9.90 13.76
C ASN A 41 -15.52 11.31 13.35
N ASP A 42 -15.48 12.27 14.28
CA ASP A 42 -15.83 13.67 14.01
C ASP A 42 -14.87 14.34 13.02
N LEU A 43 -13.59 13.96 13.01
CA LEU A 43 -12.60 14.50 12.08
C LEU A 43 -12.76 13.89 10.68
N LEU A 44 -12.91 12.57 10.57
CA LEU A 44 -13.12 11.88 9.29
C LEU A 44 -14.40 12.36 8.60
N SER A 45 -15.51 12.50 9.35
CA SER A 45 -16.76 13.06 8.80
C SER A 45 -16.58 14.48 8.27
N ARG A 46 -15.81 15.33 8.96
CA ARG A 46 -15.49 16.67 8.47
C ARG A 46 -14.63 16.63 7.21
N MET A 47 -13.58 15.80 7.18
CA MET A 47 -12.75 15.63 5.98
C MET A 47 -13.57 15.20 4.77
N LEU A 48 -14.48 14.23 4.94
CA LEU A 48 -15.37 13.79 3.86
C LEU A 48 -16.24 14.96 3.38
N ILE A 49 -16.92 15.65 4.29
CA ILE A 49 -17.79 16.79 3.94
C ILE A 49 -17.01 17.88 3.20
N ASP A 50 -15.84 18.24 3.70
CA ASP A 50 -15.01 19.29 3.13
C ASP A 50 -14.45 18.88 1.76
N SER A 51 -14.03 17.62 1.62
CA SER A 51 -13.54 17.08 0.34
C SER A 51 -14.59 17.10 -0.78
N LEU A 52 -15.88 17.07 -0.41
CA LEU A 52 -17.01 17.13 -1.36
C LEU A 52 -17.48 18.56 -1.65
N LYS A 53 -17.29 19.50 -0.71
CA LYS A 53 -17.85 20.86 -0.80
C LYS A 53 -16.84 21.92 -1.21
N LEU A 54 -15.58 21.77 -0.80
CA LEU A 54 -14.55 22.75 -1.06
C LEU A 54 -14.00 22.60 -2.47
N THR A 55 -13.72 23.72 -3.12
CA THR A 55 -13.01 23.73 -4.40
C THR A 55 -11.58 23.19 -4.25
N LYS A 56 -10.97 23.39 -3.09
CA LYS A 56 -9.64 22.90 -2.75
C LYS A 56 -9.55 22.64 -1.26
N LEU A 57 -9.19 21.41 -0.90
CA LEU A 57 -8.91 21.00 0.47
C LEU A 57 -7.43 21.24 0.78
N ASP A 58 -7.10 22.47 1.14
CA ASP A 58 -5.77 22.81 1.64
C ASP A 58 -5.70 22.61 3.16
N GLY A 59 -4.55 22.18 3.65
CA GLY A 59 -4.32 21.95 5.08
C GLY A 59 -2.90 22.29 5.49
N GLU A 60 -2.72 22.48 6.80
CA GLU A 60 -1.40 22.61 7.41
C GLU A 60 -0.57 21.34 7.20
N VAL A 61 0.76 21.44 7.35
CA VAL A 61 1.69 20.31 7.29
C VAL A 61 1.33 19.20 8.31
N HIS A 62 0.59 19.55 9.37
CA HIS A 62 0.09 18.63 10.38
C HIS A 62 -1.40 18.87 10.66
N TYR A 63 -2.28 18.08 10.02
CA TYR A 63 -3.73 18.21 10.18
C TYR A 63 -4.19 18.00 11.64
N TYR A 64 -3.53 17.10 12.36
CA TYR A 64 -3.83 16.80 13.76
C TYR A 64 -2.53 16.63 14.56
N ASN A 65 -2.39 17.41 15.63
CA ASN A 65 -1.19 17.45 16.48
C ASN A 65 -1.51 17.35 17.99
N LYS A 66 -2.72 16.87 18.32
CA LYS A 66 -3.20 16.79 19.70
C LYS A 66 -3.05 15.39 20.30
N GLY A 67 -2.67 14.39 19.50
CA GLY A 67 -2.46 13.01 19.93
C GLY A 67 -0.99 12.66 20.09
N ASN A 68 -0.74 11.39 20.36
CA ASN A 68 0.60 10.81 20.27
C ASN A 68 1.06 10.67 18.80
N ALA A 69 2.31 10.26 18.57
CA ALA A 69 2.88 10.13 17.23
C ALA A 69 2.01 9.26 16.29
N GLU A 70 1.62 8.06 16.75
CA GLU A 70 0.81 7.13 15.95
C GLU A 70 -0.57 7.69 15.60
N GLN A 71 -1.20 8.40 16.53
CA GLN A 71 -2.48 9.07 16.34
C GLN A 71 -2.37 10.21 15.33
N ASN A 72 -1.29 11.00 15.41
CA ASN A 72 -1.04 12.11 14.48
C ASN A 72 -0.74 11.58 13.08
N ASP A 73 0.09 10.53 12.95
CA ASP A 73 0.43 9.90 11.66
C ASP A 73 -0.81 9.30 10.99
N PHE A 74 -1.68 8.62 11.76
CA PHE A 74 -2.95 8.11 11.26
C PHE A 74 -3.83 9.24 10.70
N MET A 75 -4.00 10.31 11.46
CA MET A 75 -4.85 11.43 11.03
C MET A 75 -4.27 12.18 9.85
N GLN A 76 -2.94 12.31 9.77
CA GLN A 76 -2.28 12.93 8.63
C GLN A 76 -2.46 12.09 7.37
N ALA A 77 -2.24 10.77 7.46
CA ALA A 77 -2.44 9.87 6.32
C ALA A 77 -3.89 9.91 5.81
N MET A 78 -4.88 9.91 6.70
CA MET A 78 -6.29 10.05 6.30
C MET A 78 -6.59 11.40 5.67
N PHE A 79 -6.05 12.50 6.23
CA PHE A 79 -6.21 13.82 5.64
C PHE A 79 -5.64 13.91 4.23
N ASP A 80 -4.44 13.36 4.02
CA ASP A 80 -3.81 13.30 2.70
C ASP A 80 -4.69 12.52 1.70
N CYS A 81 -5.31 11.42 2.12
CA CYS A 81 -6.26 10.69 1.27
C CYS A 81 -7.49 11.54 0.89
N PHE A 82 -8.10 12.24 1.83
CA PHE A 82 -9.25 13.10 1.54
C PHE A 82 -8.87 14.32 0.69
N ARG A 83 -7.64 14.82 0.82
CA ARG A 83 -7.10 15.87 -0.06
C ARG A 83 -6.95 15.35 -1.50
N SER A 84 -6.39 14.15 -1.68
CA SER A 84 -6.32 13.51 -2.99
C SER A 84 -7.73 13.25 -3.56
N PHE A 85 -8.69 12.80 -2.74
CA PHE A 85 -10.08 12.61 -3.14
C PHE A 85 -10.79 13.90 -3.55
N ASN A 86 -10.44 15.03 -2.93
CA ASN A 86 -10.94 16.35 -3.34
C ASN A 86 -10.41 16.77 -4.72
N SER A 87 -9.14 16.45 -5.01
CA SER A 87 -8.44 16.95 -6.21
C SER A 87 -8.50 16.01 -7.42
N CYS A 88 -8.58 14.70 -7.19
CA CYS A 88 -8.53 13.65 -8.21
C CYS A 88 -9.80 12.79 -8.18
N LYS A 89 -10.11 12.12 -9.31
CA LYS A 89 -11.25 11.18 -9.44
C LYS A 89 -10.85 9.95 -10.27
N GLY A 90 -11.60 8.86 -10.08
CA GLY A 90 -11.43 7.62 -10.84
C GLY A 90 -10.01 7.05 -10.75
N LEU A 91 -9.46 6.61 -11.87
CA LEU A 91 -8.11 6.01 -11.94
C LEU A 91 -7.00 6.95 -11.43
N GLU A 92 -7.11 8.25 -11.66
CA GLU A 92 -6.09 9.21 -11.24
C GLU A 92 -6.05 9.33 -9.71
N LEU A 93 -7.22 9.26 -9.07
CA LEU A 93 -7.30 9.16 -7.62
C LEU A 93 -6.61 7.89 -7.11
N HIS A 94 -6.86 6.75 -7.74
CA HIS A 94 -6.28 5.47 -7.32
C HIS A 94 -4.76 5.48 -7.45
N LYS A 95 -4.20 6.11 -8.49
CA LYS A 95 -2.76 6.33 -8.62
C LYS A 95 -2.21 7.20 -7.49
N GLU A 96 -2.77 8.39 -7.31
CA GLU A 96 -2.32 9.36 -6.30
C GLU A 96 -2.35 8.74 -4.89
N LEU A 97 -3.43 8.05 -4.56
CA LEU A 97 -3.59 7.34 -3.30
C LEU A 97 -2.63 6.17 -3.16
N TYR A 98 -2.33 5.44 -4.24
CA TYR A 98 -1.36 4.35 -4.23
C TYR A 98 0.09 4.84 -4.19
N GLU A 99 0.40 6.05 -4.66
CA GLU A 99 1.74 6.65 -4.65
C GLU A 99 2.07 7.45 -3.38
N HIS A 100 1.12 7.59 -2.47
CA HIS A 100 1.24 8.46 -1.30
C HIS A 100 2.57 8.30 -0.54
N ILE A 101 3.11 9.41 -0.03
CA ILE A 101 4.48 9.50 0.55
C ILE A 101 4.75 8.57 1.74
N ASN A 102 3.70 8.06 2.39
CA ASN A 102 3.81 7.14 3.53
C ASN A 102 3.87 5.67 3.10
N ARG A 103 4.04 5.42 1.79
CA ARG A 103 4.20 4.09 1.21
C ARG A 103 5.63 3.60 1.37
N GLY A 104 5.93 2.98 2.51
CA GLY A 104 7.21 2.36 2.78
C GLY A 104 7.20 1.52 4.05
N GLY A 105 7.82 0.33 3.99
CA GLY A 105 8.02 -0.54 5.15
C GLY A 105 6.77 -1.00 5.89
N GLU A 106 6.93 -1.21 7.19
CA GLU A 106 5.89 -1.72 8.09
C GLU A 106 4.82 -0.67 8.44
N SER A 107 5.10 0.60 8.16
CA SER A 107 4.22 1.74 8.46
C SER A 107 3.28 2.11 7.32
N TRP A 108 3.24 1.32 6.24
CA TRP A 108 2.40 1.62 5.07
C TRP A 108 0.91 1.68 5.47
N PHE A 109 0.38 2.91 5.51
CA PHE A 109 -1.00 3.19 5.85
C PHE A 109 -1.53 4.45 5.14
N PRO A 110 -2.80 4.46 4.66
CA PRO A 110 -3.64 3.28 4.48
C PRO A 110 -3.07 2.37 3.37
N ILE A 111 -3.54 1.12 3.30
CA ILE A 111 -3.24 0.26 2.16
C ILE A 111 -4.32 0.50 1.13
N VAL A 112 -3.90 0.93 -0.07
CA VAL A 112 -4.74 1.17 -1.23
C VAL A 112 -4.42 0.10 -2.27
N GLU A 113 -5.45 -0.42 -2.92
CA GLU A 113 -5.30 -1.41 -3.99
C GLU A 113 -5.68 -0.83 -5.36
N ILE A 114 -4.85 -1.06 -6.38
CA ILE A 114 -5.22 -0.74 -7.77
C ILE A 114 -5.99 -1.93 -8.33
N ALA A 115 -7.31 -1.81 -8.38
CA ALA A 115 -8.22 -2.92 -8.73
C ALA A 115 -8.33 -3.20 -10.23
N SER A 116 -7.87 -2.29 -11.09
CA SER A 116 -7.95 -2.41 -12.55
C SER A 116 -6.72 -1.83 -13.23
N ALA A 117 -6.42 -2.32 -14.44
CA ALA A 117 -5.33 -1.81 -15.24
C ALA A 117 -5.50 -0.31 -15.51
N VAL A 118 -4.41 0.41 -15.31
CA VAL A 118 -4.31 1.85 -15.45
C VAL A 118 -3.98 2.26 -16.88
N ASP A 119 -3.26 1.40 -17.59
CA ASP A 119 -2.79 1.60 -18.97
C ASP A 119 -2.86 0.28 -19.74
N ASP A 120 -2.69 0.34 -21.06
CA ASP A 120 -2.60 -0.85 -21.92
C ASP A 120 -1.16 -1.37 -21.99
N TYR A 121 -0.95 -2.57 -21.45
CA TYR A 121 0.32 -3.28 -21.47
C TYR A 121 0.38 -4.41 -22.50
N SER A 122 -0.52 -4.43 -23.48
CA SER A 122 -0.55 -5.41 -24.57
C SER A 122 0.74 -5.48 -25.39
N ASN A 123 1.49 -4.37 -25.46
CA ASN A 123 2.79 -4.29 -26.13
C ASN A 123 3.95 -4.94 -25.35
N GLN A 124 3.73 -5.30 -24.08
CA GLN A 124 4.71 -6.05 -23.29
C GLN A 124 4.74 -7.52 -23.72
N SER A 125 5.83 -8.22 -23.39
CA SER A 125 5.90 -9.68 -23.56
C SER A 125 4.68 -10.35 -22.92
N PRO A 126 4.01 -11.32 -23.58
CA PRO A 126 2.83 -11.98 -23.04
C PRO A 126 3.05 -12.57 -21.63
N ILE A 127 4.28 -13.03 -21.38
CA ILE A 127 4.73 -13.47 -20.07
C ILE A 127 5.89 -12.56 -19.66
N ILE A 128 5.78 -11.98 -18.48
CA ILE A 128 6.84 -11.17 -17.87
C ILE A 128 7.37 -11.86 -16.61
N THR A 129 8.64 -11.62 -16.31
CA THR A 129 9.26 -12.03 -15.03
C THR A 129 9.32 -10.81 -14.13
N VAL A 130 8.87 -10.96 -12.89
CA VAL A 130 9.00 -9.93 -11.86
C VAL A 130 9.51 -10.54 -10.56
N PHE A 131 10.08 -9.67 -9.73
CA PHE A 131 10.74 -10.00 -8.49
C PHE A 131 10.14 -9.17 -7.35
N ARG A 132 10.21 -9.71 -6.14
CA ARG A 132 9.78 -8.99 -4.93
C ARG A 132 10.64 -9.41 -3.75
N GLY A 133 11.13 -8.42 -3.01
CA GLY A 133 11.70 -8.63 -1.68
C GLY A 133 10.58 -8.66 -0.65
N CYS A 134 10.46 -9.76 0.09
CA CYS A 134 9.34 -9.96 1.01
C CYS A 134 9.71 -10.85 2.20
N PHE A 135 8.77 -11.05 3.11
CA PHE A 135 8.89 -12.12 4.11
C PHE A 135 8.60 -13.48 3.49
N PHE A 136 9.30 -14.51 3.93
CA PHE A 136 9.09 -15.92 3.54
C PHE A 136 7.63 -16.35 3.73
N LYS A 137 6.96 -15.85 4.76
CA LYS A 137 5.53 -16.11 5.01
C LYS A 137 4.61 -15.63 3.88
N GLU A 138 4.95 -14.54 3.16
CA GLU A 138 4.20 -14.10 1.98
C GLU A 138 4.27 -15.18 0.89
N PHE A 139 5.43 -15.82 0.71
CA PHE A 139 5.61 -16.94 -0.21
C PHE A 139 4.83 -18.19 0.22
N GLU A 140 4.93 -18.60 1.49
CA GLU A 140 4.19 -19.78 1.98
C GLU A 140 2.68 -19.65 1.86
N SER A 141 2.15 -18.43 2.05
CA SER A 141 0.72 -18.16 1.99
C SER A 141 0.20 -17.84 0.59
N ASN A 142 1.09 -17.63 -0.40
CA ASN A 142 0.75 -17.09 -1.72
C ASN A 142 -0.06 -15.78 -1.67
N ASN A 143 0.09 -15.00 -0.59
CA ASN A 143 -0.62 -13.75 -0.40
C ASN A 143 0.37 -12.59 -0.54
N TYR A 144 0.55 -12.16 -1.79
CA TYR A 144 1.52 -11.13 -2.15
C TYR A 144 0.86 -9.76 -2.23
N ARG A 145 1.60 -8.70 -1.89
CA ARG A 145 1.18 -7.33 -2.22
C ARG A 145 1.39 -7.04 -3.71
N GLN A 146 0.73 -5.98 -4.19
CA GLN A 146 0.72 -5.61 -5.60
C GLN A 146 2.04 -5.03 -6.13
N SER A 147 2.95 -4.57 -5.27
CA SER A 147 4.20 -3.92 -5.70
C SER A 147 5.31 -4.94 -5.98
N TRP A 148 5.75 -5.00 -7.22
CA TRP A 148 6.86 -5.85 -7.69
C TRP A 148 7.86 -4.98 -8.45
N THR A 149 8.98 -5.57 -8.85
CA THR A 149 9.95 -4.92 -9.72
C THR A 149 10.38 -5.87 -10.82
N SER A 150 10.70 -5.37 -12.00
CA SER A 150 11.31 -6.19 -13.06
C SER A 150 12.80 -6.44 -12.82
N GLU A 151 13.41 -5.81 -11.80
CA GLU A 151 14.84 -5.88 -11.50
C GLU A 151 15.14 -6.68 -10.24
N PHE A 152 15.95 -7.73 -10.39
CA PHE A 152 16.37 -8.58 -9.27
C PHE A 152 17.12 -7.79 -8.17
N GLU A 153 18.05 -6.91 -8.54
CA GLU A 153 18.85 -6.16 -7.56
C GLU A 153 18.00 -5.18 -6.73
N VAL A 154 16.94 -4.61 -7.32
CA VAL A 154 15.96 -3.80 -6.60
C VAL A 154 15.21 -4.66 -5.58
N ALA A 155 14.71 -5.83 -6.00
CA ALA A 155 14.01 -6.75 -5.09
C ALA A 155 14.92 -7.23 -3.94
N LYS A 156 16.19 -7.49 -4.23
CA LYS A 156 17.22 -7.85 -3.25
C LYS A 156 17.48 -6.72 -2.26
N ALA A 157 17.56 -5.48 -2.72
CA ALA A 157 17.69 -4.32 -1.83
C ALA A 157 16.48 -4.20 -0.89
N PHE A 158 15.26 -4.42 -1.40
CA PHE A 158 14.06 -4.48 -0.58
C PHE A 158 14.06 -5.63 0.43
N ALA A 159 14.57 -6.80 0.08
CA ALA A 159 14.60 -7.94 0.99
C ALA A 159 15.60 -7.76 2.14
N PHE A 160 16.79 -7.24 1.84
CA PHE A 160 17.95 -7.35 2.74
C PHE A 160 18.62 -6.03 3.13
N THR A 161 18.34 -4.93 2.45
CA THR A 161 19.01 -3.63 2.69
C THR A 161 18.06 -2.62 3.33
N HIS A 162 16.81 -2.54 2.86
CA HIS A 162 15.85 -1.51 3.31
C HIS A 162 15.19 -1.81 4.66
N TYR A 163 15.20 -3.07 5.09
CA TYR A 163 14.62 -3.51 6.36
C TYR A 163 15.70 -4.24 7.15
N ASN A 164 15.73 -4.05 8.48
CA ASN A 164 16.74 -4.59 9.41
C ASN A 164 17.45 -5.85 8.90
N ILE A 165 18.76 -5.71 8.66
CA ILE A 165 19.67 -6.61 7.93
C ILE A 165 19.76 -8.04 8.52
N ASP A 166 19.12 -8.31 9.65
CA ASP A 166 19.24 -9.58 10.41
C ASP A 166 17.92 -10.34 10.50
N ASN A 167 17.14 -10.37 9.40
CA ASN A 167 15.91 -11.15 9.37
C ASN A 167 16.02 -12.34 8.42
N GLU A 168 16.36 -13.50 9.00
CA GLU A 168 16.45 -14.80 8.31
C GLU A 168 15.16 -15.17 7.56
N ASN A 169 14.03 -14.55 7.91
CA ASN A 169 12.74 -14.77 7.26
C ASN A 169 12.52 -13.89 6.02
N ARG A 170 13.54 -13.22 5.49
CA ARG A 170 13.44 -12.43 4.25
C ARG A 170 13.94 -13.22 3.04
N VAL A 171 13.24 -13.04 1.92
CA VAL A 171 13.55 -13.69 0.65
C VAL A 171 13.32 -12.74 -0.51
N VAL A 172 14.02 -13.00 -1.61
CA VAL A 172 13.63 -12.52 -2.95
C VAL A 172 12.89 -13.65 -3.63
N ILE A 173 11.65 -13.38 -4.01
CA ILE A 173 10.87 -14.27 -4.85
C ILE A 173 10.90 -13.80 -6.28
N LYS A 174 10.84 -14.76 -7.20
CA LYS A 174 10.71 -14.57 -8.63
C LYS A 174 9.43 -15.26 -9.08
N VAL A 175 8.63 -14.52 -9.86
CA VAL A 175 7.40 -15.05 -10.43
C VAL A 175 7.34 -14.71 -11.91
N THR A 176 6.60 -15.52 -12.66
CA THR A 176 6.16 -15.17 -14.01
C THR A 176 4.65 -14.92 -14.01
N VAL A 177 4.22 -13.88 -14.72
CA VAL A 177 2.81 -13.46 -14.80
C VAL A 177 2.44 -13.09 -16.22
N ASN A 178 1.14 -13.06 -16.53
CA ASN A 178 0.70 -12.57 -17.84
C ASN A 178 0.79 -11.04 -17.88
N ASN A 179 1.01 -10.46 -19.06
CA ASN A 179 0.94 -9.00 -19.20
C ASN A 179 -0.45 -8.43 -18.87
N SER A 180 -1.51 -9.22 -18.98
CA SER A 180 -2.88 -8.86 -18.58
C SER A 180 -3.04 -8.70 -17.06
N ASP A 181 -2.10 -9.22 -16.26
CA ASP A 181 -2.10 -9.09 -14.81
C ASP A 181 -1.46 -7.77 -14.34
N ILE A 182 -0.87 -6.99 -15.26
CA ILE A 182 -0.22 -5.72 -14.96
C ILE A 182 -1.30 -4.66 -14.74
N ALA A 183 -1.34 -4.13 -13.51
CA ALA A 183 -2.18 -2.99 -13.19
C ALA A 183 -1.50 -1.68 -13.63
N TRP A 184 -0.20 -1.54 -13.38
CA TRP A 184 0.54 -0.32 -13.68
C TRP A 184 2.06 -0.58 -13.71
N MET A 185 2.82 0.11 -14.58
CA MET A 185 4.28 0.11 -14.59
C MET A 185 4.82 1.52 -14.39
N ARG A 186 5.85 1.66 -13.56
CA ARG A 186 6.51 2.93 -13.25
C ARG A 186 8.00 2.81 -13.49
N SER A 187 8.63 3.93 -13.87
CA SER A 187 10.07 3.96 -14.12
C SER A 187 10.91 3.94 -12.84
N GLY A 188 10.40 4.50 -11.74
CA GLY A 188 11.06 4.45 -10.43
C GLY A 188 11.15 3.01 -9.93
N GLU A 189 12.37 2.56 -9.58
CA GLU A 189 12.65 1.20 -9.08
C GLU A 189 12.20 0.07 -10.03
N SER A 190 11.95 0.41 -11.30
CA SER A 190 11.37 -0.48 -12.30
C SER A 190 10.13 -1.21 -11.78
N GLU A 191 9.29 -0.46 -11.05
CA GLU A 191 8.12 -1.00 -10.37
C GLU A 191 7.07 -1.52 -11.37
N VAL A 192 6.59 -2.73 -11.08
CA VAL A 192 5.45 -3.36 -11.73
C VAL A 192 4.38 -3.62 -10.67
N VAL A 193 3.25 -2.94 -10.79
CA VAL A 193 2.07 -3.14 -9.96
C VAL A 193 1.20 -4.21 -10.61
N LEU A 194 0.93 -5.29 -9.91
CA LEU A 194 0.07 -6.38 -10.38
C LEU A 194 -1.35 -6.25 -9.80
N LEU A 195 -2.37 -6.70 -10.54
CA LEU A 195 -3.75 -6.71 -10.08
C LEU A 195 -3.91 -7.58 -8.81
N PRO A 196 -4.82 -7.27 -7.87
CA PRO A 196 -4.96 -8.06 -6.63
C PRO A 196 -5.34 -9.52 -6.88
N SER A 197 -6.00 -9.79 -8.02
CA SER A 197 -6.45 -11.12 -8.44
C SER A 197 -5.39 -11.92 -9.22
N PHE A 198 -4.20 -11.37 -9.44
CA PHE A 198 -3.20 -12.06 -10.24
C PHE A 198 -2.83 -13.41 -9.62
N THR A 199 -2.52 -14.38 -10.47
CA THR A 199 -2.00 -15.68 -10.04
C THR A 199 -0.70 -15.94 -10.80
N PRO A 200 0.44 -16.15 -10.09
CA PRO A 200 1.68 -16.51 -10.73
C PRO A 200 1.53 -17.75 -11.62
N LEU A 201 2.03 -17.68 -12.86
CA LEU A 201 2.20 -18.84 -13.74
C LEU A 201 3.27 -19.78 -13.21
N SER A 202 4.31 -19.20 -12.59
CA SER A 202 5.32 -19.90 -11.81
C SER A 202 5.81 -19.02 -10.67
N SER A 203 6.26 -19.64 -9.59
CA SER A 203 6.87 -18.93 -8.45
C SER A 203 8.01 -19.75 -7.85
N MET A 204 9.08 -19.07 -7.46
CA MET A 204 10.21 -19.67 -6.77
C MET A 204 10.92 -18.65 -5.86
N ILE A 205 11.63 -19.16 -4.87
CA ILE A 205 12.58 -18.36 -4.10
C ILE A 205 13.86 -18.25 -4.94
N GLU A 206 14.17 -17.03 -5.37
CA GLU A 206 15.37 -16.73 -6.15
C GLU A 206 16.58 -16.56 -5.24
N LEU A 207 16.39 -15.93 -4.06
CA LEU A 207 17.45 -15.69 -3.09
C LEU A 207 16.89 -15.71 -1.66
N ASN A 208 17.44 -16.57 -0.80
CA ASN A 208 17.16 -16.55 0.64
C ASN A 208 18.28 -15.88 1.45
N TYR A 209 18.04 -15.66 2.73
CA TYR A 209 18.99 -14.99 3.63
C TYR A 209 20.36 -15.68 3.68
N ASN A 210 20.41 -17.00 3.82
CA ASN A 210 21.66 -17.75 3.89
C ASN A 210 22.50 -17.60 2.61
N GLN A 211 21.86 -17.67 1.45
CA GLN A 211 22.50 -17.45 0.15
C GLN A 211 22.99 -16.00 0.02
N TYR A 212 22.21 -15.02 0.50
CA TYR A 212 22.61 -13.62 0.52
C TYR A 212 23.87 -13.40 1.37
N CYS A 213 23.92 -13.94 2.59
CA CYS A 213 25.09 -13.84 3.47
C CYS A 213 26.34 -14.45 2.81
N GLN A 214 26.23 -15.65 2.24
CA GLN A 214 27.34 -16.31 1.53
C GLN A 214 27.87 -15.47 0.36
N SER A 215 26.97 -14.75 -0.35
CA SER A 215 27.37 -13.89 -1.47
C SER A 215 28.14 -12.63 -1.06
N ARG A 216 28.17 -12.27 0.23
CA ARG A 216 28.89 -11.11 0.76
C ARG A 216 30.26 -11.44 1.34
N GLU A 217 30.55 -12.72 1.55
CA GLU A 217 31.83 -13.20 2.11
C GLU A 217 32.88 -13.48 1.04
N LEU A 218 32.52 -13.34 -0.24
CA LEU A 218 33.38 -13.46 -1.43
C LEU A 218 33.73 -12.07 -1.99
#